data_AF-A0A1M7RRI4-F1
#
_entry.id   AF-A0A1M7RRI4-F1
#
_cell.length_a   1.000
_cell.length_b   1.000
_cell.length_c   1.000
_cell.angle_alpha   90.00
_cell.angle_beta   90.00
_cell.angle_gamma   90.00
#
_symmetry.space_group_name_H-M   'P 1'
#
loop_
_entity.id
_entity.type
_entity.pdbx_description
1 polymer ?
#
loop_
_entity_poly.entity_id
_entity_poly.type
_entity_poly.pdbx_seq_one_letter_code
_entity_poly.pdbx_strand_id
1 'polypeptide(L)'
;NCPTEGFWGILKAEMFNLYKFTDEASLRASIDKYIHFYNYERLQERFDNHAPMEVRAAAVETDSPAHYPIPENKRILKYKAKFAA
;
A
#
# COMPACT_ATOMS: atom_id res chain seq x y z
N ASN A 1 12.83 1.09 1.26
CA ASN A 1 12.27 -0.04 0.49
C ASN A 1 10.92 -0.53 1.00
N CYS A 2 10.65 -0.47 2.32
CA CYS A 2 9.43 -1.05 2.93
C CYS A 2 8.07 -0.66 2.27
N PRO A 3 7.80 0.61 1.90
CA PRO A 3 6.53 0.97 1.26
C PRO A 3 6.35 0.32 -0.13
N THR A 4 7.44 0.27 -0.90
CA THR A 4 7.47 -0.32 -2.24
C THR A 4 7.28 -1.82 -2.19
N GLU A 5 7.93 -2.51 -1.24
CA GLU A 5 7.77 -3.96 -1.02
C GLU A 5 6.32 -4.32 -0.65
N GLY A 6 5.69 -3.53 0.21
CA GLY A 6 4.29 -3.73 0.60
C GLY A 6 3.34 -3.64 -0.61
N PHE A 7 3.50 -2.59 -1.42
CA PHE A 7 2.72 -2.43 -2.66
C PHE A 7 2.89 -3.62 -3.61
N TRP A 8 4.13 -4.03 -3.89
CA TRP A 8 4.38 -5.16 -4.80
C TRP A 8 3.88 -6.50 -4.25
N GLY A 9 3.87 -6.68 -2.93
CA GLY A 9 3.24 -7.84 -2.30
C GLY A 9 1.75 -7.91 -2.59
N ILE A 10 1.05 -6.79 -2.40
CA ILE A 10 -0.39 -6.64 -2.66
C ILE A 10 -0.71 -6.83 -4.15
N LEU A 11 -0.02 -6.12 -5.04
CA LEU A 11 -0.20 -6.22 -6.49
C LEU A 11 -0.02 -7.67 -6.97
N LYS A 12 0.99 -8.37 -6.44
CA LYS A 12 1.21 -9.77 -6.80
C LYS A 12 0.08 -10.68 -6.34
N ALA A 13 -0.37 -10.52 -5.09
CA ALA A 13 -1.40 -11.37 -4.49
C ALA A 13 -2.78 -11.14 -5.12
N GLU A 14 -3.13 -9.88 -5.40
CA GLU A 14 -4.49 -9.50 -5.81
C GLU A 14 -4.66 -9.34 -7.32
N MET A 15 -3.58 -9.27 -8.10
CA MET A 15 -3.65 -9.12 -9.55
C MET A 15 -2.75 -10.13 -10.26
N PHE A 16 -1.43 -10.07 -10.06
CA PHE A 16 -0.50 -10.85 -10.89
C PHE A 16 -0.73 -12.37 -10.80
N ASN A 17 -0.86 -12.90 -9.59
CA ASN A 17 -1.01 -14.34 -9.36
C ASN A 17 -2.39 -14.88 -9.77
N LEU A 18 -3.37 -14.01 -10.05
CA LEU A 18 -4.73 -14.41 -10.44
C LEU A 18 -4.87 -14.63 -11.95
N TYR A 19 -3.91 -14.14 -12.76
CA TYR A 19 -3.97 -14.19 -14.21
C TYR A 19 -2.71 -14.84 -14.80
N LYS A 20 -2.87 -15.47 -15.96
CA LYS A 20 -1.74 -15.93 -16.78
C LYS A 20 -1.48 -14.89 -17.86
N PHE A 21 -0.32 -14.23 -17.78
CA PHE A 21 0.15 -13.31 -18.80
C PHE A 21 1.01 -14.07 -19.83
N THR A 22 0.74 -13.86 -21.10
CA THR A 22 1.47 -14.48 -22.21
C THR A 22 2.31 -13.48 -23.01
N ASP A 23 2.11 -12.17 -22.76
CA ASP A 23 2.83 -11.09 -23.42
C ASP A 23 3.11 -9.95 -22.43
N GLU A 24 4.17 -9.20 -22.70
CA GLU A 24 4.61 -8.11 -21.83
C GLU A 24 3.65 -6.91 -21.86
N ALA A 25 2.99 -6.64 -23.00
CA ALA A 25 2.13 -5.47 -23.17
C ALA A 25 0.87 -5.59 -22.30
N SER A 26 0.24 -6.77 -22.26
CA SER A 26 -0.90 -7.04 -21.40
C SER A 26 -0.54 -6.99 -19.92
N LEU A 27 0.64 -7.50 -19.54
CA LEU A 27 1.15 -7.39 -18.17
C LEU A 27 1.32 -5.93 -17.75
N ARG A 28 1.99 -5.11 -18.57
CA ARG A 28 2.19 -3.67 -18.31
C ARG A 28 0.85 -2.95 -18.18
N ALA A 29 -0.07 -3.18 -19.11
CA ALA A 29 -1.40 -2.56 -19.06
C ALA A 29 -2.18 -2.94 -17.79
N SER A 30 -2.07 -4.19 -17.33
CA SER A 30 -2.70 -4.63 -16.08
C SER A 30 -2.04 -4.02 -14.85
N ILE A 31 -0.71 -3.86 -14.85
CA ILE A 31 0.01 -3.14 -13.78
C ILE A 31 -0.44 -1.67 -13.73
N ASP A 32 -0.52 -0.99 -14.87
CA ASP A 32 -0.93 0.42 -14.94
C ASP A 32 -2.36 0.61 -14.42
N LYS A 33 -3.29 -0.27 -14.84
CA LYS A 33 -4.67 -0.28 -14.33
C LYS A 33 -4.71 -0.52 -12.82
N TYR A 34 -3.91 -1.46 -12.32
CA TYR A 34 -3.88 -1.76 -10.90
C TYR A 34 -3.28 -0.61 -10.07
N ILE A 35 -2.25 0.07 -10.59
CA ILE A 35 -1.70 1.29 -9.96
C ILE A 35 -2.76 2.39 -9.89
N HIS A 36 -3.53 2.58 -10.97
CA HIS A 36 -4.63 3.55 -10.96
C HIS A 36 -5.68 3.20 -9.90
N PHE A 37 -6.18 1.97 -9.93
CA PHE A 37 -7.12 1.46 -8.93
C PHE A 37 -6.59 1.63 -7.51
N TYR A 38 -5.35 1.22 -7.24
CA TYR A 38 -4.74 1.31 -5.91
C TYR A 38 -4.69 2.74 -5.40
N ASN A 39 -4.37 3.70 -6.27
CA ASN A 39 -4.20 5.09 -5.88
C ASN A 39 -5.52 5.87 -5.74
N TYR A 40 -6.49 5.61 -6.62
CA TYR A 40 -7.68 6.47 -6.76
C TYR A 40 -8.99 5.80 -6.34
N GLU A 41 -9.05 4.47 -6.31
CA GLU A 41 -10.31 3.74 -6.11
C GLU A 41 -10.28 2.82 -4.89
N ARG A 42 -9.09 2.40 -4.44
CA ARG A 42 -8.94 1.46 -3.34
C ARG A 42 -9.19 2.13 -1.99
N LEU A 43 -10.37 1.91 -1.44
CA LEU A 43 -10.69 2.30 -0.07
C LEU A 43 -9.82 1.52 0.91
N GLN A 44 -9.20 2.22 1.85
CA GLN A 44 -8.38 1.60 2.89
C GLN A 44 -8.96 1.93 4.27
N GLU A 45 -9.29 0.89 5.04
CA GLU A 45 -9.81 1.03 6.40
C GLU A 45 -8.89 1.89 7.29
N ARG A 46 -7.58 1.75 7.11
CA ARG A 46 -6.56 2.57 7.78
C ARG A 46 -6.72 4.07 7.54
N PHE A 47 -7.26 4.45 6.39
CA PHE A 47 -7.45 5.83 5.94
C PHE A 47 -8.91 6.26 6.06
N ASP A 48 -9.65 5.71 7.03
CA ASP A 48 -11.07 5.99 7.22
C ASP A 48 -11.89 5.72 5.94
N ASN A 49 -11.52 4.65 5.22
CA ASN A 49 -12.08 4.25 3.93
C ASN A 49 -11.85 5.25 2.77
N HIS A 50 -10.82 6.08 2.84
CA HIS A 50 -10.40 6.90 1.69
C HIS A 50 -9.37 6.17 0.83
N ALA A 51 -9.31 6.54 -0.45
CA ALA A 51 -8.24 6.15 -1.36
C ALA A 51 -6.93 6.90 -1.04
N PRO A 52 -5.74 6.31 -1.32
CA PRO A 52 -4.46 6.94 -1.02
C PRO A 52 -4.30 8.36 -1.59
N MET A 53 -4.82 8.63 -2.78
CA MET A 53 -4.75 9.96 -3.38
C MET A 53 -5.69 10.98 -2.74
N GLU A 54 -6.83 10.55 -2.19
CA GLU A 54 -7.72 11.43 -1.42
C GLU A 54 -7.05 11.86 -0.12
N VAL A 55 -6.39 10.92 0.57
CA VAL A 55 -5.58 11.21 1.78
C VAL A 55 -4.46 12.19 1.46
N ARG A 56 -3.76 11.98 0.34
CA ARG A 56 -2.69 12.87 -0.11
C ARG A 56 -3.21 14.26 -0.42
N ALA A 57 -4.33 14.37 -1.12
CA ALA A 57 -4.94 15.66 -1.44
C ALA A 57 -5.36 16.40 -0.17
N ALA A 58 -6.09 15.73 0.73
CA ALA A 58 -6.51 16.30 2.01
C ALA A 58 -5.33 16.79 2.85
N ALA A 59 -4.20 16.06 2.84
CA ALA A 59 -3.00 16.45 3.58
C ALA A 59 -2.26 17.66 2.98
N VAL A 60 -2.39 17.92 1.69
CA VAL A 60 -1.77 19.07 1.00
C VAL A 60 -2.58 20.35 1.24
N GLU A 61 -3.90 20.24 1.37
CA GLU A 61 -4.82 21.39 1.51
C GLU A 61 -4.94 21.92 2.95
N THR A 62 -4.23 21.33 3.92
CA THR A 62 -4.35 21.68 5.35
C THR A 62 -2.99 21.86 6.01
N ASP A 63 -2.88 22.86 6.90
CA ASP A 63 -1.70 23.05 7.75
C ASP A 63 -1.61 21.99 8.87
N SER A 64 -2.68 21.22 9.09
CA SER A 64 -2.77 20.19 10.13
C SER A 64 -3.33 18.87 9.56
N PRO A 65 -2.49 18.08 8.86
CA PRO A 65 -2.93 16.86 8.18
C PRO A 65 -3.30 15.74 9.18
N ALA A 66 -4.29 14.93 8.81
CA ALA A 66 -4.67 13.75 9.57
C ALA A 66 -3.48 12.78 9.69
N HIS A 67 -3.23 12.31 10.91
CA HIS A 67 -2.12 11.41 11.19
C HIS A 67 -2.58 9.96 11.24
N TYR A 68 -2.02 9.13 10.36
CA TYR A 68 -2.27 7.70 10.32
C TYR A 68 -1.01 6.97 10.82
N PRO A 69 -0.91 6.61 12.13
CA PRO A 69 0.24 5.87 12.65
C PRO A 69 0.22 4.42 12.19
N ILE A 70 1.38 3.80 11.96
CA ILE A 70 1.45 2.35 11.70
C ILE A 70 1.36 1.66 13.06
N PRO A 71 0.42 0.71 13.26
CA PRO A 71 0.30 0.02 14.52
C PRO A 71 1.58 -0.77 14.83
N GLU A 72 1.97 -0.77 16.11
CA GLU A 72 3.18 -1.47 16.52
C GLU A 72 3.06 -2.99 16.33
N ASN A 73 4.08 -3.57 15.71
CA ASN A 73 4.15 -5.02 15.54
C ASN A 73 4.79 -5.65 16.79
N LYS A 74 3.95 -6.29 17.62
CA LYS A 74 4.37 -6.98 18.87
C LYS A 74 5.50 -8.00 18.65
N ARG A 75 5.58 -8.65 17.47
CA ARG A 75 6.65 -9.60 17.14
C ARG A 75 7.99 -8.90 16.93
N ILE A 76 7.98 -7.74 16.28
CA ILE A 76 9.17 -6.92 16.08
C ILE A 76 9.67 -6.38 17.43
N LEU A 77 8.77 -5.90 18.30
CA LEU A 77 9.14 -5.46 19.64
C LEU A 77 9.80 -6.58 20.45
N LYS A 78 9.19 -7.78 20.46
CA LYS A 78 9.76 -8.96 21.14
C LYS A 78 11.12 -9.35 20.57
N TYR A 79 11.30 -9.26 19.25
CA TYR A 79 12.60 -9.51 18.62
C TYR A 79 13.65 -8.51 19.10
N LYS A 80 13.37 -7.20 19.02
CA LYS A 80 14.29 -6.15 19.46
C LYS A 80 14.66 -6.26 20.94
N ALA A 81 13.69 -6.59 21.80
CA ALA A 81 13.93 -6.79 23.23
C ALA A 81 14.94 -7.91 23.54
N LYS A 82 15.04 -8.95 22.69
CA LYS A 82 16.02 -10.03 22.85
C LYS A 82 17.47 -9.60 22.62
N PHE A 83 17.69 -8.50 21.91
CA PHE A 83 19.02 -8.01 21.54
C PHE A 83 19.37 -6.67 22.21
N ALA A 84 18.52 -6.21 23.15
CA ALA A 84 18.73 -4.98 23.91
C ALA A 84 19.41 -5.23 25.28
N ALA A 85 19.99 -6.42 25.47
CA ALA A 85 20.75 -6.82 26.66
C ALA A 85 22.26 -6.77 26.39
#